data_AF-A0A167Y400-F1
#
_entry.id   AF-A0A167Y400-F1
#
_cell.length_a   1.000
_cell.length_b   1.000
_cell.length_c   1.000
_cell.angle_alpha   90.00
_cell.angle_beta   90.00
_cell.angle_gamma   90.00
#
_symmetry.space_group_name_H-M   'P 1'
#
loop_
_entity.id
_entity.type
_entity.pdbx_description
1 polymer ?
#
loop_
_entity_poly.entity_id
_entity_poly.type
_entity_poly.pdbx_seq_one_letter_code
_entity_poly.pdbx_strand_id
1 'polypeptide(L)' 'METIRLEFNPNIKVKILELLSSFSSDELKIVQEDEDFDENKKKLNIAYNKLKSGTAKFYTIEEADAIFEETISKYEN' A
#
# COMPACT_ATOMS: atom_id res chain seq x y z
N MET A 1 -28.22 -0.10 -5.91
CA MET A 1 -27.09 0.52 -6.65
C MET A 1 -26.36 -0.60 -7.35
N GLU A 2 -26.00 -0.40 -8.61
CA GLU A 2 -25.18 -1.35 -9.37
C GLU A 2 -23.71 -0.92 -9.26
N THR A 3 -22.79 -1.88 -9.18
CA THR A 3 -21.36 -1.62 -9.03
C THR A 3 -20.62 -2.16 -10.24
N ILE A 4 -19.71 -1.37 -10.79
CA ILE A 4 -18.84 -1.76 -11.91
C ILE A 4 -17.38 -1.57 -11.51
N ARG A 5 -16.53 -2.51 -11.94
CA ARG A 5 -15.07 -2.42 -11.81
C ARG A 5 -14.49 -2.06 -13.17
N LEU A 6 -13.68 -1.00 -13.22
CA LEU A 6 -13.11 -0.49 -14.45
C LEU A 6 -11.61 -0.80 -14.48
N GLU A 7 -11.18 -1.59 -15.46
CA GLU A 7 -9.77 -1.68 -15.83
C GLU A 7 -9.48 -0.62 -16.89
N PHE A 8 -8.53 0.26 -16.62
CA PHE A 8 -8.20 1.37 -17.52
C PHE A 8 -6.71 1.69 -17.51
N ASN A 9 -6.24 2.34 -18.57
CA ASN A 9 -4.86 2.78 -18.66
C ASN A 9 -4.61 3.94 -17.65
N PRO A 10 -3.55 3.89 -16.81
CA PRO A 10 -3.26 4.94 -15.84
C PRO A 10 -3.21 6.36 -16.43
N ASN A 11 -2.82 6.50 -17.71
CA ASN A 11 -2.74 7.80 -18.41
C ASN A 11 -4.11 8.48 -18.59
N ILE A 12 -5.21 7.73 -18.55
CA ILE A 12 -6.57 8.27 -18.64
C ILE A 12 -7.27 8.36 -17.28
N LYS A 13 -6.58 8.02 -16.18
CA LYS A 13 -7.15 8.07 -14.82
C LYS A 13 -7.80 9.41 -14.50
N VAL A 14 -7.10 10.51 -14.82
CA VAL A 14 -7.57 11.87 -14.54
C VAL A 14 -8.86 12.15 -15.31
N LYS A 15 -8.91 11.82 -16.61
CA LYS A 15 -10.10 12.02 -17.45
C LYS A 15 -11.30 11.21 -16.98
N ILE A 16 -11.06 9.97 -16.53
CA ILE A 16 -12.12 9.12 -15.97
C ILE A 16 -12.62 9.72 -14.67
N LEU A 17 -11.74 10.13 -13.76
CA LEU A 17 -12.15 10.75 -12.49
C LEU A 17 -12.89 12.07 -12.71
N GLU A 18 -12.47 12.90 -13.67
CA GLU A 18 -13.19 14.11 -14.07
C GLU A 18 -14.61 13.80 -14.56
N LEU A 19 -14.75 12.82 -15.46
CA LEU A 19 -16.06 12.37 -15.94
C LEU A 19 -16.93 11.86 -14.79
N LEU A 20 -16.38 11.01 -13.91
CA LEU A 20 -17.10 10.45 -12.78
C LEU A 20 -17.46 11.52 -11.74
N SER A 21 -16.65 12.56 -11.58
CA SER A 21 -16.92 13.69 -10.68
C SER A 21 -18.04 14.62 -11.16
N SER A 22 -18.46 14.50 -12.43
CA SER A 22 -19.58 15.28 -12.97
C SER A 22 -20.95 14.78 -12.48
N PHE A 23 -21.01 13.55 -11.97
CA PHE A 23 -22.21 12.97 -11.37
C PHE A 23 -22.34 13.42 -9.91
N SER A 24 -23.57 13.58 -9.44
CA SER A 24 -23.82 13.87 -8.03
C SER A 24 -23.49 12.66 -7.14
N SER A 25 -23.20 12.90 -5.85
CA SER A 25 -22.91 11.84 -4.87
C SER A 25 -24.06 10.85 -4.65
N ASP A 26 -25.28 11.25 -5.03
CA ASP A 26 -26.49 10.43 -4.94
C ASP A 26 -26.63 9.49 -6.16
N GLU A 27 -26.04 9.87 -7.31
CA GLU A 27 -26.04 9.10 -8.56
C GLU A 27 -24.84 8.17 -8.68
N LEU A 28 -23.65 8.62 -8.23
CA LEU A 28 -22.42 7.87 -8.37
C LEU A 28 -21.54 8.00 -7.12
N LYS A 29 -21.09 6.84 -6.62
CA LYS A 29 -20.13 6.76 -5.51
C LYS A 29 -18.85 6.11 -5.99
N ILE A 30 -17.76 6.86 -5.94
CA ILE A 30 -16.42 6.30 -6.11
C ILE A 30 -16.05 5.64 -4.78
N VAL A 31 -16.07 4.32 -4.76
CA VAL A 31 -15.70 3.53 -3.58
C VAL A 31 -14.26 3.07 -3.75
N GLN A 32 -13.43 3.36 -2.75
CA GLN A 32 -12.11 2.78 -2.66
C GLN A 32 -12.25 1.34 -2.16
N GLU A 33 -11.85 0.36 -2.97
CA GLU A 33 -12.01 -1.06 -2.64
C GLU A 33 -11.09 -1.51 -1.48
N ASP A 34 -9.94 -0.85 -1.34
CA ASP A 34 -8.95 -1.11 -0.30
C ASP A 34 -8.53 0.23 0.32
N GLU A 35 -9.02 0.48 1.54
CA GLU A 35 -8.76 1.69 2.32
C GLU A 35 -7.27 1.87 2.62
N ASP A 36 -6.53 0.76 2.74
CA ASP A 36 -5.12 0.75 3.09
C ASP A 36 -4.21 0.83 1.86
N PHE A 37 -4.76 0.80 0.63
CA PHE A 37 -3.97 0.71 -0.60
C PHE A 37 -2.88 1.78 -0.71
N ASP A 38 -3.26 3.05 -0.48
CA ASP A 38 -2.32 4.17 -0.60
C ASP A 38 -1.26 4.15 0.52
N GLU A 39 -1.64 3.74 1.73
CA GLU A 39 -0.71 3.58 2.85
C GLU A 39 0.28 2.44 2.57
N ASN A 40 -0.21 1.29 2.13
CA ASN A 40 0.59 0.12 1.77
C ASN A 40 1.56 0.44 0.62
N LYS A 41 1.08 1.14 -0.41
CA LYS A 41 1.92 1.62 -1.51
C LYS A 41 3.02 2.55 -1.02
N LYS A 42 2.71 3.45 -0.07
CA LYS A 42 3.71 4.35 0.52
C LYS A 42 4.75 3.59 1.33
N LYS A 43 4.33 2.65 2.19
CA LYS A 43 5.23 1.78 2.98
C LYS A 43 6.19 1.00 2.06
N LEU A 44 5.65 0.41 1.00
CA LEU A 44 6.45 -0.33 0.02
C LEU A 44 7.47 0.55 -0.70
N ASN A 45 7.07 1.75 -1.14
CA ASN A 45 7.99 2.70 -1.78
C ASN A 45 9.12 3.15 -0.85
N ILE A 46 8.82 3.37 0.44
CA ILE A 46 9.84 3.71 1.45
C ILE A 46 10.83 2.55 1.60
N ALA A 47 10.32 1.32 1.74
CA ALA A 47 11.16 0.13 1.85
C ALA A 47 12.05 -0.07 0.60
N TYR A 48 11.47 0.06 -0.59
CA TYR A 48 12.20 -0.03 -1.85
C TYR A 48 13.29 1.03 -1.96
N ASN A 49 12.98 2.28 -1.62
CA ASN A 49 13.96 3.36 -1.63
C ASN A 49 15.11 3.11 -0.65
N LYS A 50 14.82 2.55 0.54
CA LYS A 50 15.83 2.17 1.54
C LYS A 50 16.77 1.07 1.03
N LEU A 51 16.22 0.08 0.31
CA LEU A 51 17.02 -0.96 -0.34
C LEU A 51 17.91 -0.35 -1.42
N LYS A 52 17.34 0.54 -2.25
CA LYS A 52 18.07 1.23 -3.33
C LYS A 52 19.15 2.18 -2.82
N SER A 53 18.95 2.84 -1.68
CA SER A 53 19.95 3.74 -1.09
C SER A 53 21.14 3.02 -0.45
N GLY A 54 21.14 1.69 -0.40
CA GLY A 54 22.23 0.90 0.20
C GLY A 54 22.34 1.03 1.72
N THR A 55 21.39 1.70 2.38
CA THR A 55 21.32 1.86 3.83
C THR A 55 20.50 0.76 4.51
N ALA A 56 19.95 -0.17 3.72
CA ALA A 56 19.29 -1.35 4.23
C ALA A 56 20.31 -2.33 4.82
N LYS A 57 20.06 -2.78 6.05
CA LYS A 57 20.73 -3.95 6.61
C LYS A 57 19.98 -5.19 6.14
N PHE A 58 20.74 -6.15 5.65
CA PHE A 58 20.25 -7.47 5.31
C PHE A 58 20.66 -8.42 6.42
N TYR A 59 19.79 -9.34 6.76
CA TYR A 59 20.02 -10.38 7.74
C TYR A 59 19.85 -11.72 7.05
N THR A 60 20.64 -12.71 7.42
CA THR A 60 20.31 -14.10 7.09
C THR A 60 19.11 -14.57 7.89
N ILE A 61 18.57 -15.74 7.55
CA ILE A 61 17.44 -16.32 8.29
C ILE A 61 17.87 -16.59 9.73
N GLU A 62 19.08 -17.13 9.93
CA GLU A 62 19.63 -17.45 11.24
C GLU A 62 19.86 -16.19 12.09
N GLU A 63 20.32 -15.10 11.48
CA GLU A 63 20.48 -13.81 12.17
C GLU A 63 19.12 -13.21 12.56
N ALA A 64 18.11 -13.34 11.69
CA ALA A 64 16.76 -12.88 11.97
C ALA A 64 16.13 -13.66 13.13
N ASP A 65 16.29 -14.98 13.16
CA ASP A 65 15.81 -15.85 14.25
C ASP A 65 16.48 -15.47 15.57
N ALA A 66 17.80 -15.27 15.58
CA ALA A 66 18.52 -14.86 16.78
C ALA A 66 18.03 -13.50 17.34
N ILE A 67 17.81 -12.51 16.47
CA ILE A 67 17.27 -11.20 16.86
C ILE A 67 15.84 -11.35 17.43
N PHE A 68 15.03 -12.22 16.84
CA PHE A 68 13.66 -12.47 17.26
C PHE A 68 13.61 -13.08 18.67
N GLU A 69 14.38 -14.14 18.91
CA GLU A 69 14.50 -14.79 20.22
C GLU A 69 15.04 -13.83 21.29
N GLU A 70 16.07 -13.04 20.96
CA GLU A 70 16.60 -12.01 21.87
C GLU A 70 15.54 -10.97 22.22
N THR A 71 14.73 -10.56 21.24
CA THR A 71 13.69 -9.55 21.43
C THR A 71 12.56 -10.10 22.30
N ILE A 72 12.08 -11.32 22.05
CA ILE A 72 11.03 -11.95 22.86
C ILE A 72 11.50 -12.12 24.31
N SER A 73 12.70 -12.66 24.51
CA SER A 73 13.29 -12.87 25.83
C SER A 73 13.36 -11.60 26.68
N LYS A 74 13.46 -10.42 26.07
CA LYS A 74 13.47 -9.12 26.78
C LYS A 74 12.11 -8.73 27.37
N TYR A 75 11.00 -9.25 26.84
CA TYR A 75 9.64 -8.88 27.22
C TYR A 75 8.85 -10.01 27.89
N GLU A 76 9.43 -11.19 28.05
CA GLU A 76 8.82 -12.33 28.75
C GLU A 76 9.00 -12.32 30.29
N ASN A 77 9.44 -11.21 30.87
CA ASN A 77 9.42 -10.98 32.33
C ASN A 77 8.13 -10.29 32.79
#